data_AF-A0A0F5JNA9-F1
#
_entry.id   AF-A0A0F5JNA9-F1
#
_cell.length_a   1.000
_cell.length_b   1.000
_cell.length_c   1.000
_cell.angle_alpha   90.00
_cell.angle_beta   90.00
_cell.angle_gamma   90.00
#
_symmetry.space_group_name_H-M   'P 1'
#
loop_
_entity.id
_entity.type
_entity.pdbx_description
1 polymer ?
#
loop_
_entity_poly.entity_id
_entity_poly.type
_entity_poly.pdbx_seq_one_letter_code
_entity_poly.pdbx_strand_id
1 'polypeptide(L)'
;MRSKKCFMNCLLIMTVMIFCCASLSAQLRIEGATDVVEGTTATYRLVNLPSNYTSISWNTNGSSFGGDEYLRITWNYPGQGYINVVVYTSEKTYYADLTVNIRRKNFSSKEKEQKDYNDENRLDTKVLKINRDE
;
A
#
# COMPACT_ATOMS: atom_id res chain seq x y z
N MET A 1 -47.46 22.83 35.72
CA MET A 1 -45.97 22.83 35.62
C MET A 1 -45.41 21.44 35.97
N ARG A 2 -45.33 20.50 35.03
CA ARG A 2 -44.74 19.18 35.30
C ARG A 2 -44.27 18.49 34.01
N SER A 3 -43.29 19.06 33.30
CA SER A 3 -42.63 18.37 32.18
C SER A 3 -41.27 18.99 31.86
N LYS A 4 -40.30 18.83 32.76
CA LYS A 4 -38.89 19.19 32.48
C LYS A 4 -37.89 18.10 32.91
N LYS A 5 -38.32 17.09 33.67
CA LYS A 5 -37.45 16.01 34.16
C LYS A 5 -37.23 14.89 33.13
N CYS A 6 -38.23 14.59 32.29
CA CYS A 6 -38.12 13.52 31.27
C CYS A 6 -37.23 13.92 30.08
N PHE A 7 -37.26 15.20 29.68
CA PHE A 7 -36.48 15.69 28.53
C PHE A 7 -34.98 15.72 28.83
N MET A 8 -34.60 16.10 30.05
CA MET A 8 -33.19 16.17 30.47
C MET A 8 -32.56 14.78 30.56
N ASN A 9 -33.31 13.79 31.05
CA ASN A 9 -32.82 12.41 31.19
C ASN A 9 -32.66 11.72 29.82
N CYS A 10 -33.55 11.99 28.87
CA CYS A 10 -33.44 11.43 27.52
C CYS A 10 -32.22 11.97 26.78
N LEU A 11 -31.91 13.27 26.95
CA LEU A 11 -30.74 13.90 26.35
C LEU A 11 -29.44 13.33 26.93
N LEU A 12 -29.39 13.07 28.24
CA LEU A 12 -28.22 12.53 28.94
C LEU A 12 -27.94 11.06 28.58
N ILE A 13 -28.98 10.28 28.29
CA ILE A 13 -28.83 8.88 27.84
C ILE A 13 -28.35 8.82 26.38
N MET A 14 -28.85 9.72 25.52
CA MET A 14 -28.42 9.80 24.12
C MET A 14 -26.97 10.27 23.99
N THR A 15 -26.52 11.24 24.80
CA THR A 15 -25.11 11.66 24.81
C THR A 15 -24.20 10.56 25.35
N VAL A 16 -24.60 9.81 26.39
CA VAL A 16 -23.81 8.67 26.90
C VAL A 16 -23.71 7.54 25.87
N MET A 17 -24.77 7.25 25.10
CA MET A 17 -24.72 6.24 24.02
C MET A 17 -23.86 6.70 22.82
N ILE A 18 -23.90 8.00 22.48
CA ILE A 18 -23.03 8.59 21.45
C ILE A 18 -21.55 8.55 21.87
N PHE A 19 -21.26 8.79 23.15
CA PHE A 19 -19.91 8.63 23.71
C PHE A 19 -19.50 7.16 23.93
N CYS A 20 -20.45 6.25 24.21
CA CYS A 20 -20.17 4.82 24.38
C CYS A 20 -19.83 4.15 23.04
N CYS A 21 -20.38 4.63 21.92
CA CYS A 21 -19.99 4.19 20.57
C CYS A 21 -18.61 4.74 20.13
N ALA A 22 -18.12 5.82 20.75
CA ALA A 22 -16.81 6.41 20.44
C ALA A 22 -15.62 5.68 21.11
N SER A 23 -15.89 4.72 22.00
CA SER A 23 -14.86 3.92 22.69
C SER A 23 -14.69 2.51 22.12
N LEU A 24 -15.13 2.27 20.88
CA LEU A 24 -14.58 1.17 20.10
C LEU A 24 -13.18 1.60 19.64
N SER A 25 -12.13 1.25 20.39
CA SER A 25 -10.76 1.63 20.05
C SER A 25 -10.44 1.17 18.63
N ALA A 26 -10.35 2.10 17.68
CA ALA A 26 -10.11 1.77 16.30
C ALA A 26 -8.69 1.20 16.18
N GLN A 27 -8.58 -0.06 15.73
CA GLN A 27 -7.29 -0.72 15.58
C GLN A 27 -6.52 -0.10 14.39
N LEU A 28 -5.20 0.08 14.55
CA LEU A 28 -4.30 0.44 13.44
C LEU A 28 -4.48 -0.55 12.28
N ARG A 29 -4.60 -0.04 11.05
CA ARG A 29 -4.73 -0.88 9.85
C ARG A 29 -3.97 -0.28 8.67
N ILE A 30 -3.65 -1.13 7.71
CA ILE A 30 -3.09 -0.76 6.41
C ILE A 30 -4.21 -0.84 5.38
N GLU A 31 -4.42 0.23 4.63
CA GLU A 31 -5.31 0.26 3.46
C GLU A 31 -4.49 0.34 2.17
N GLY A 32 -4.91 -0.38 1.15
CA GLY A 32 -4.29 -0.38 -0.17
C GLY A 32 -4.71 -1.59 -1.01
N ALA A 33 -4.12 -1.75 -2.18
CA ALA A 33 -4.44 -2.84 -3.08
C ALA A 33 -3.91 -4.19 -2.55
N THR A 34 -4.80 -5.17 -2.42
CA THR A 34 -4.49 -6.56 -2.07
C THR A 34 -4.23 -7.44 -3.28
N ASP A 35 -4.61 -6.97 -4.49
CA ASP A 35 -4.36 -7.65 -5.75
C ASP A 35 -3.69 -6.68 -6.72
N VAL A 36 -2.46 -6.98 -7.09
CA VAL A 36 -1.62 -6.13 -7.95
C VAL A 36 -1.02 -6.95 -9.10
N VAL A 37 -0.48 -6.26 -10.10
CA VAL A 37 0.22 -6.90 -11.21
C VAL A 37 1.72 -6.65 -11.05
N GLU A 38 2.52 -7.65 -11.37
CA GLU A 38 3.97 -7.55 -11.44
C GLU A 38 4.42 -6.31 -12.26
N GLY A 39 5.37 -5.57 -11.72
CA GLY A 39 5.90 -4.32 -12.29
C GLY A 39 5.03 -3.08 -12.02
N THR A 40 3.92 -3.19 -11.30
CA THR A 40 3.08 -2.04 -10.93
C THR A 40 3.47 -1.45 -9.57
N THR A 41 3.35 -0.14 -9.46
CA THR A 41 3.52 0.59 -8.19
C THR A 41 2.16 0.75 -7.51
N ALA A 42 2.08 0.33 -6.25
CA ALA A 42 0.91 0.52 -5.39
C ALA A 42 1.24 1.46 -4.23
N THR A 43 0.21 2.14 -3.73
CA THR A 43 0.28 3.01 -2.55
C THR A 43 -0.57 2.42 -1.44
N TYR A 44 0.00 2.40 -0.24
CA TYR A 44 -0.62 1.94 0.99
C TYR A 44 -0.63 3.07 2.00
N ARG A 45 -1.63 3.10 2.88
CA ARG A 45 -1.82 4.13 3.90
C ARG A 45 -2.17 3.51 5.25
N LEU A 46 -1.69 4.12 6.33
CA LEU A 46 -2.17 3.80 7.69
C LEU A 46 -3.48 4.50 8.01
N VAL A 47 -4.41 3.74 8.58
CA VAL A 47 -5.64 4.27 9.18
C VAL A 47 -5.70 3.94 10.66
N ASN A 48 -6.40 4.81 11.40
CA ASN A 48 -6.43 4.80 12.87
C ASN A 48 -5.03 4.95 13.47
N LEU A 49 -4.21 5.81 12.86
CA LEU A 49 -2.90 6.16 13.38
C LEU A 49 -3.05 6.91 14.72
N PRO A 50 -2.35 6.50 15.79
CA PRO A 50 -2.39 7.21 17.06
C PRO A 50 -1.81 8.60 16.90
N SER A 51 -2.50 9.63 17.39
CA SER A 51 -2.08 11.04 17.21
C SER A 51 -0.74 11.41 17.87
N ASN A 52 -0.26 10.58 18.80
CA ASN A 52 0.99 10.74 19.54
C ASN A 52 2.12 9.83 19.04
N TYR A 53 2.08 9.41 17.78
CA TYR A 53 3.17 8.63 17.20
C TYR A 53 4.47 9.43 17.11
N THR A 54 5.59 8.75 17.30
CA THR A 54 6.93 9.32 17.23
C THR A 54 7.67 8.87 15.97
N SER A 55 7.40 7.65 15.49
CA SER A 55 7.98 7.14 14.26
C SER A 55 7.17 5.98 13.67
N ILE A 56 7.33 5.78 12.36
CA ILE A 56 6.70 4.72 11.57
C ILE A 56 7.81 3.96 10.86
N SER A 57 7.72 2.62 10.88
CA SER A 57 8.63 1.74 10.16
C SER A 57 7.83 0.71 9.36
N TRP A 58 7.97 0.77 8.04
CA TRP A 58 7.38 -0.19 7.12
C TRP A 58 8.39 -1.31 6.85
N ASN A 59 7.89 -2.54 6.72
CA ASN A 59 8.67 -3.68 6.26
C ASN A 59 7.89 -4.41 5.18
N THR A 60 8.53 -4.64 4.03
CA THR A 60 7.97 -5.48 2.97
C THR A 60 8.93 -6.58 2.58
N ASN A 61 8.49 -7.85 2.67
CA ASN A 61 9.31 -9.01 2.30
C ASN A 61 10.75 -8.97 2.89
N GLY A 62 10.91 -8.49 4.13
CA GLY A 62 12.21 -8.38 4.80
C GLY A 62 13.00 -7.09 4.50
N SER A 63 12.54 -6.24 3.59
CA SER A 63 13.11 -4.91 3.34
C SER A 63 12.43 -3.86 4.20
N SER A 64 13.20 -3.05 4.93
CA SER A 64 12.68 -1.98 5.77
C SER A 64 12.69 -0.63 5.06
N PHE A 65 11.62 0.13 5.24
CA PHE A 65 11.46 1.48 4.72
C PHE A 65 11.13 2.40 5.90
N GLY A 66 11.94 3.46 6.07
CA GLY A 66 11.53 4.60 6.88
C GLY A 66 10.48 5.40 6.10
N GLY A 67 9.56 6.06 6.80
CA GLY A 67 8.59 6.91 6.13
C GLY A 67 7.51 7.45 7.04
N ASP A 68 6.56 8.08 6.39
CA ASP A 68 5.36 8.65 7.00
C ASP A 68 4.20 7.64 6.94
N GLU A 69 2.98 8.14 7.00
CA GLU A 69 1.73 7.37 6.98
C GLU A 69 1.50 6.56 5.69
N TYR A 70 2.33 6.77 4.66
CA TYR A 70 2.18 6.18 3.33
C TYR A 70 3.41 5.38 2.92
N LEU A 71 3.15 4.24 2.28
CA LEU A 71 4.16 3.41 1.63
C LEU A 71 3.85 3.34 0.14
N ARG A 72 4.84 3.64 -0.71
CA ARG A 72 4.76 3.47 -2.16
C ARG A 72 5.80 2.45 -2.61
N ILE A 73 5.36 1.34 -3.16
CA ILE A 73 6.23 0.21 -3.52
C ILE A 73 5.86 -0.36 -4.89
N THR A 74 6.88 -0.78 -5.64
CA THR A 74 6.73 -1.51 -6.89
C THR A 74 6.88 -3.01 -6.64
N TRP A 75 5.89 -3.79 -7.08
CA TRP A 75 5.86 -5.24 -6.91
C TRP A 75 6.52 -5.93 -8.09
N ASN A 76 7.82 -6.26 -7.98
CA ASN A 76 8.60 -6.75 -9.13
C ASN A 76 8.51 -8.26 -9.38
N TYR A 77 7.92 -9.03 -8.47
CA TYR A 77 7.89 -10.50 -8.57
C TYR A 77 6.49 -11.03 -8.26
N PRO A 78 5.97 -11.99 -9.04
CA PRO A 78 4.67 -12.59 -8.80
C PRO A 78 4.69 -13.50 -7.56
N GLY A 79 3.52 -13.73 -6.98
CA GLY A 79 3.35 -14.54 -5.77
C GLY A 79 2.70 -13.73 -4.65
N GLN A 80 3.12 -13.98 -3.41
CA GLN A 80 2.64 -13.25 -2.24
C GLN A 80 3.67 -12.21 -1.78
N GLY A 81 3.19 -10.99 -1.57
CA GLY A 81 3.90 -9.93 -0.87
C GLY A 81 3.33 -9.73 0.52
N TYR A 82 4.19 -9.42 1.48
CA TYR A 82 3.80 -9.13 2.85
C TYR A 82 4.22 -7.72 3.19
N ILE A 83 3.30 -6.94 3.75
CA ILE A 83 3.56 -5.64 4.36
C ILE A 83 3.32 -5.79 5.85
N ASN A 84 4.29 -5.34 6.64
CA ASN A 84 4.17 -5.16 8.07
C ASN A 84 4.50 -3.70 8.39
N VAL A 85 3.84 -3.14 9.38
CA VAL A 85 4.15 -1.80 9.87
C VAL A 85 4.25 -1.80 11.37
N VAL A 86 5.21 -1.03 11.87
CA VAL A 86 5.41 -0.77 13.29
C VAL A 86 5.29 0.73 13.51
N VAL A 87 4.38 1.12 14.40
CA VAL A 87 4.17 2.52 14.79
C VAL A 87 4.56 2.66 16.25
N TYR A 88 5.53 3.53 16.51
CA TYR A 88 6.03 3.78 17.85
C TYR A 88 5.32 5.01 18.44
N THR A 89 4.99 4.94 19.72
CA THR A 89 4.59 6.08 20.56
C THR A 89 5.46 6.08 21.81
N SER A 90 5.33 7.09 22.67
CA SER A 90 6.01 7.10 23.98
C SER A 90 5.52 6.02 24.96
N GLU A 91 4.31 5.49 24.75
CA GLU A 91 3.62 4.62 25.71
C GLU A 91 3.51 3.17 25.22
N LYS A 92 3.34 2.99 23.91
CA LYS A 92 3.02 1.70 23.30
C LYS A 92 3.46 1.63 21.83
N THR A 93 3.75 0.42 21.37
CA THR A 93 3.96 0.11 19.96
C THR A 93 2.70 -0.53 19.35
N TYR A 94 2.35 -0.10 18.15
CA TYR A 94 1.23 -0.61 17.37
C TYR A 94 1.76 -1.34 16.13
N TYR A 95 1.00 -2.35 15.69
CA TYR A 95 1.35 -3.20 14.56
C TYR A 95 0.15 -3.35 13.64
N ALA A 96 0.42 -3.47 12.34
CA ALA A 96 -0.54 -3.91 11.35
C ALA A 96 0.18 -4.66 10.22
N ASP A 97 -0.56 -5.56 9.58
CA ASP A 97 -0.06 -6.39 8.48
C ASP A 97 -1.07 -6.42 7.32
N LEU A 98 -0.55 -6.65 6.12
CA LEU A 98 -1.34 -6.82 4.91
C LEU A 98 -0.64 -7.80 3.95
N THR A 99 -1.38 -8.78 3.48
CA THR A 99 -0.94 -9.69 2.42
C THR A 99 -1.44 -9.21 1.06
N VAL A 100 -0.55 -9.22 0.08
CA VAL A 100 -0.80 -8.76 -1.28
C VAL A 100 -0.55 -9.90 -2.25
N ASN A 101 -1.53 -10.20 -3.10
CA ASN A 101 -1.41 -11.15 -4.19
C ASN A 101 -0.90 -10.44 -5.45
N ILE A 102 0.24 -10.89 -5.97
CA ILE A 102 0.93 -10.29 -7.11
C ILE A 102 0.79 -11.21 -8.31
N ARG A 103 -0.04 -10.82 -9.26
CA ARG A 103 -0.27 -11.57 -10.49
C ARG A 103 0.88 -11.32 -11.45
N ARG A 104 1.34 -12.39 -12.11
CA ARG A 104 2.33 -12.28 -13.19
C ARG A 104 1.78 -11.39 -14.30
N LYS A 105 2.63 -10.51 -14.84
CA LYS A 105 2.25 -9.72 -16.00
C LYS A 105 2.16 -10.66 -17.22
N ASN A 106 0.96 -10.79 -17.78
CA ASN A 106 0.80 -11.49 -19.06
C ASN A 106 1.26 -10.56 -20.17
N PHE A 107 2.38 -10.88 -20.80
CA PHE A 107 2.78 -10.23 -22.05
C PHE A 107 1.85 -10.71 -23.16
N SER A 108 1.10 -9.78 -23.74
CA SER A 108 0.33 -10.03 -24.96
C SER A 108 1.28 -10.42 -26.09
N SER A 109 0.87 -11.36 -26.95
CA SER A 109 1.62 -11.84 -28.11
C SER A 109 2.12 -10.71 -29.02
N LYS A 110 1.42 -9.57 -29.06
CA LYS A 110 1.82 -8.39 -29.85
C LYS A 110 3.11 -7.70 -29.37
N GLU A 111 3.46 -7.81 -28.08
CA GLU A 111 4.70 -7.24 -27.53
C GLU A 111 5.93 -8.15 -27.77
N LYS A 112 5.70 -9.45 -28.02
CA LYS A 112 6.77 -10.41 -28.36
C LYS A 112 7.25 -10.22 -29.80
N GLU A 113 6.32 -10.08 -30.76
CA GLU A 113 6.66 -9.84 -32.17
C GLU A 113 7.45 -8.54 -32.36
N GLN A 114 7.11 -7.47 -31.63
CA GLN A 114 7.83 -6.20 -31.70
C GLN A 114 9.27 -6.29 -31.13
N LYS A 115 9.52 -7.17 -30.16
CA LYS A 115 10.85 -7.38 -29.58
C LYS A 115 11.74 -8.21 -30.51
N ASP A 116 11.21 -9.31 -31.06
CA ASP A 116 11.94 -10.11 -32.05
C ASP A 116 12.26 -9.30 -33.30
N TYR A 117 11.32 -8.49 -33.80
CA TYR A 117 11.55 -7.58 -34.93
C TYR A 117 12.67 -6.56 -34.68
N ASN A 118 12.76 -6.02 -33.45
CA ASN A 118 13.81 -5.04 -33.11
C ASN A 118 15.18 -5.68 -32.86
N ASP A 119 15.25 -6.91 -32.35
CA ASP A 119 16.51 -7.63 -32.16
C ASP A 119 17.08 -8.15 -33.49
N GLU A 120 16.23 -8.56 -34.43
CA GLU A 120 16.63 -8.96 -35.79
C GLU A 120 17.18 -7.76 -36.58
N ASN A 121 16.52 -6.59 -36.50
CA ASN A 121 16.97 -5.36 -37.18
C ASN A 121 18.24 -4.72 -36.55
N ARG A 122 18.62 -5.15 -35.34
CA ARG A 122 19.88 -4.74 -34.67
C ARG A 122 21.10 -5.51 -35.19
N LEU A 123 20.91 -6.66 -35.83
CA LEU A 123 21.99 -7.40 -36.51
C LEU A 123 22.29 -6.81 -37.89
N ASP A 124 21.28 -6.32 -38.61
CA ASP A 124 21.43 -5.73 -39.95
C ASP A 124 22.13 -4.37 -39.96
N THR A 125 22.01 -3.58 -38.90
CA THR A 125 22.71 -2.29 -38.78
C THR A 125 24.19 -2.41 -38.41
N LYS A 126 24.70 -3.61 -38.09
CA LYS A 126 26.12 -3.84 -37.76
C LYS A 126 27.03 -4.12 -38.98
N VAL A 127 26.49 -4.33 -40.18
CA VAL A 127 27.29 -4.78 -41.35
C VAL A 127 27.59 -3.66 -42.37
N LEU A 128 27.02 -2.46 -42.25
CA LEU A 128 27.37 -1.33 -43.13
C LEU A 128 28.46 -0.42 -42.52
N LYS A 129 29.58 -1.00 -42.08
CA LYS A 129 30.87 -0.29 -42.16
C LYS A 129 31.52 -0.71 -43.47
N ILE A 130 31.21 0.09 -44.49
CA ILE A 130 31.77 0.05 -45.83
C ILE A 130 33.30 -0.03 -45.71
N ASN A 131 33.87 -1.18 -46.11
CA ASN A 131 35.25 -1.20 -46.59
C ASN A 131 35.25 -0.37 -47.87
N ARG A 132 35.80 0.83 -47.79
CA ARG A 132 36.21 1.60 -48.96
C ARG A 132 37.70 1.32 -49.13
N ASP A 133 38.01 0.36 -49.97
CA ASP A 133 39.35 0.21 -50.54
C ASP A 133 39.54 1.36 -51.54
N GLU A 134 40.55 2.19 -51.30
CA GLU A 134 41.47 2.79 -52.29
C GLU A 134 42.63 3.50 -51.55
#